data_AF-K1SH61-F1
#
_entry.id   AF-K1SH61-F1
#
_cell.length_a   1.000
_cell.length_b   1.000
_cell.length_c   1.000
_cell.angle_alpha   90.00
_cell.angle_beta   90.00
_cell.angle_gamma   90.00
#
_symmetry.space_group_name_H-M   'P 1'
#
loop_
_entity.id
_entity.type
_entity.pdbx_description
1 polymer ?
#
loop_
_entity_poly.entity_id
_entity_poly.type
_entity_poly.pdbx_seq_one_letter_code
_entity_poly.pdbx_strand_id
1 'polypeptide(L)'
;MSLEEHPGEYEIVVPSVSILCQPTVALVDEVVDDRGTREVATEYLEYLYSTEAQKLEAENFYRPLDQEVYADYVSTAGERVITELPADGKWIVDDITLTDIAHFGGWSEASAKHFADGGVFDTIYEQ
;
A
#
# COMPACT_ATOMS: atom_id res chain seq x y z
N MET A 1 0.59 -11.21 -8.94
CA MET A 1 1.03 -11.44 -7.53
C MET A 1 1.90 -12.69 -7.50
N SER A 2 2.93 -12.79 -6.65
CA SER A 2 3.84 -13.96 -6.62
C SER A 2 3.14 -15.32 -6.51
N LEU A 3 2.03 -15.43 -5.75
CA LEU A 3 1.24 -16.67 -5.67
C LEU A 3 0.55 -17.06 -6.99
N GLU A 4 0.24 -16.09 -7.85
CA GLU A 4 -0.36 -16.28 -9.17
C GLU A 4 0.70 -16.58 -10.23
N GLU A 5 1.83 -15.87 -10.17
CA GLU A 5 2.93 -15.98 -11.14
C GLU A 5 3.78 -17.24 -10.90
N HIS A 6 3.89 -17.69 -9.65
CA HIS A 6 4.68 -18.85 -9.24
C HIS A 6 3.89 -19.78 -8.30
N PRO A 7 2.88 -20.51 -8.82
CA PRO A 7 1.98 -21.32 -7.99
C PRO A 7 2.73 -22.40 -7.20
N GLY A 8 2.55 -22.41 -5.87
CA GLY A 8 3.12 -23.41 -4.97
C GLY A 8 4.60 -23.23 -4.62
N GLU A 9 5.27 -22.19 -5.14
CA GLU A 9 6.67 -21.88 -4.78
C GLU A 9 6.78 -20.95 -3.57
N TYR A 10 5.73 -20.18 -3.29
CA TYR A 10 5.72 -19.16 -2.24
C TYR A 10 4.49 -19.27 -1.36
N GLU A 11 4.60 -18.72 -0.15
CA GLU A 11 3.50 -18.47 0.77
C GLU A 11 3.62 -17.04 1.30
N ILE A 12 2.49 -16.41 1.61
CA ILE A 12 2.45 -15.11 2.28
C ILE A 12 2.21 -15.34 3.76
N VAL A 13 3.13 -14.90 4.61
CA VAL A 13 2.97 -14.93 6.07
C VAL A 13 2.72 -13.52 6.58
N VAL A 14 1.50 -13.28 7.06
CA VAL A 14 1.06 -11.98 7.59
C VAL A 14 1.46 -11.86 9.07
N PRO A 15 2.40 -10.96 9.44
CA PRO A 15 2.83 -10.80 10.83
C PRO A 15 1.75 -10.13 11.67
N SER A 16 1.77 -10.32 12.99
CA SER A 16 0.82 -9.69 13.94
C SER A 16 0.94 -8.17 14.04
N VAL A 17 2.13 -7.63 13.70
CA VAL A 17 2.44 -6.20 13.68
C VAL A 17 3.05 -5.86 12.33
N SER A 18 2.64 -4.75 11.75
CA SER A 18 3.19 -4.23 10.49
C SER A 18 3.09 -2.70 10.45
N ILE A 19 3.45 -2.10 9.32
CA ILE A 19 3.37 -0.67 9.07
C ILE A 19 2.29 -0.34 8.03
N LEU A 20 1.52 0.71 8.27
CA LEU A 20 0.56 1.27 7.32
C LEU A 20 1.32 2.02 6.23
N CYS A 21 1.46 1.38 5.07
CA CYS A 21 2.01 2.02 3.88
C CYS A 21 0.91 2.86 3.19
N GLN A 22 1.15 4.17 3.04
CA GLN A 22 0.22 5.10 2.38
C GLN A 22 0.90 5.75 1.17
N PRO A 23 0.90 5.09 -0.01
CA PRO A 23 1.45 5.65 -1.22
C PRO A 23 0.75 6.99 -1.56
N THR A 24 1.52 8.04 -1.72
CA THR A 24 1.00 9.39 -1.99
C THR A 24 1.03 9.71 -3.49
N VAL A 25 -0.06 10.31 -3.99
CA VAL A 25 -0.15 10.88 -5.34
C VAL A 25 -0.27 12.40 -5.26
N ALA A 26 0.23 13.12 -6.27
CA ALA A 26 0.18 14.57 -6.31
C ALA A 26 0.21 15.11 -7.75
N LEU A 27 -0.36 16.30 -7.94
CA LEU A 27 -0.15 17.09 -9.16
C LEU A 27 1.24 17.71 -9.13
N VAL A 28 1.87 17.79 -10.30
CA VAL A 28 3.11 18.55 -10.49
C VAL A 28 2.74 19.89 -11.13
N ASP A 29 2.51 20.90 -10.30
CA ASP A 29 1.91 22.19 -10.70
C ASP A 29 2.60 22.83 -11.92
N GLU A 30 3.94 22.96 -11.88
CA GLU A 30 4.72 23.56 -12.96
C GLU A 30 4.50 22.84 -14.31
N VAL A 31 4.43 21.50 -14.29
CA VAL A 31 4.29 20.69 -15.51
C VAL A 31 2.88 20.77 -16.07
N VAL A 32 1.87 20.73 -15.23
CA VAL A 32 0.48 20.76 -15.70
C VAL A 32 0.07 22.14 -16.19
N ASP A 33 0.68 23.21 -15.66
CA ASP A 33 0.48 24.58 -16.13
C ASP A 33 1.20 24.83 -17.46
N ASP A 34 2.45 24.38 -17.60
CA ASP A 34 3.22 24.49 -18.85
C ASP A 34 2.54 23.74 -20.01
N ARG A 35 1.98 22.55 -19.73
CA ARG A 35 1.34 21.71 -20.74
C ARG A 35 -0.14 22.00 -20.95
N GLY A 36 -0.75 22.86 -20.13
CA GLY A 36 -2.19 23.11 -20.17
C GLY A 36 -3.04 21.87 -19.86
N THR A 37 -2.51 20.94 -19.04
CA THR A 37 -3.16 19.66 -18.72
C THR A 37 -3.70 19.59 -17.30
N ARG A 38 -3.81 20.73 -16.59
CA ARG A 38 -4.25 20.76 -15.19
C ARG A 38 -5.60 20.08 -14.99
N GLU A 39 -6.60 20.42 -15.80
CA GLU A 39 -7.95 19.86 -15.67
C GLU A 39 -7.97 18.33 -15.78
N VAL A 40 -7.38 17.78 -16.86
CA VAL A 40 -7.34 16.32 -17.06
C VAL A 40 -6.48 15.60 -16.02
N ALA A 41 -5.39 16.21 -15.56
CA ALA A 41 -4.54 15.63 -14.53
C ALA A 41 -5.21 15.62 -13.15
N THR A 42 -5.95 16.68 -12.80
CA THR A 42 -6.75 16.73 -11.58
C THR A 42 -7.82 15.64 -11.60
N GLU A 43 -8.60 15.56 -12.68
CA GLU A 43 -9.65 14.53 -12.82
C GLU A 43 -9.06 13.12 -12.73
N TYR A 44 -7.89 12.88 -13.34
CA TYR A 44 -7.21 11.59 -13.23
C TYR A 44 -6.91 11.20 -11.77
N LEU A 45 -6.40 12.13 -10.96
CA LEU A 45 -6.10 11.86 -9.55
C LEU A 45 -7.38 11.73 -8.71
N GLU A 46 -8.39 12.55 -8.97
CA GLU A 46 -9.68 12.46 -8.28
C GLU A 46 -10.37 11.13 -8.57
N TYR A 47 -10.27 10.64 -9.82
CA TYR A 47 -10.85 9.37 -10.23
C TYR A 47 -10.23 8.16 -9.53
N LEU A 48 -8.98 8.23 -9.06
CA LEU A 48 -8.37 7.16 -8.24
C LEU A 48 -9.19 6.88 -6.96
N TYR A 49 -9.93 7.88 -6.46
CA TYR A 49 -10.78 7.77 -5.27
C TYR A 49 -12.23 7.44 -5.59
N SER A 50 -12.58 7.24 -6.87
CA SER A 50 -13.88 6.72 -7.25
C SER A 50 -14.04 5.27 -6.79
N THR A 51 -15.26 4.85 -6.47
CA THR A 51 -15.54 3.45 -6.10
C THR A 51 -15.09 2.46 -7.19
N GLU A 52 -15.13 2.85 -8.47
CA GLU A 52 -14.65 2.01 -9.58
C GLU A 52 -13.13 1.80 -9.51
N ALA A 53 -12.36 2.87 -9.35
CA ALA A 53 -10.91 2.77 -9.19
C ALA A 53 -10.51 2.04 -7.90
N GLN A 54 -11.22 2.27 -6.79
CA GLN A 54 -10.98 1.57 -5.53
C GLN A 54 -11.24 0.06 -5.63
N LYS A 55 -12.22 -0.37 -6.43
CA LYS A 55 -12.41 -1.80 -6.76
C LYS A 55 -11.24 -2.35 -7.56
N LEU A 56 -10.78 -1.61 -8.57
CA LEU A 56 -9.62 -2.00 -9.36
C LEU A 56 -8.35 -2.10 -8.50
N GLU A 57 -8.16 -1.20 -7.54
CA GLU A 57 -7.08 -1.27 -6.55
C GLU A 57 -7.13 -2.59 -5.76
N ALA A 58 -8.31 -2.96 -5.26
CA ALA A 58 -8.50 -4.20 -4.50
C ALA A 58 -8.27 -5.46 -5.35
N GLU A 59 -8.73 -5.46 -6.61
CA GLU A 59 -8.47 -6.53 -7.59
C GLU A 59 -6.97 -6.68 -7.91
N ASN A 60 -6.22 -5.58 -7.87
CA ASN A 60 -4.77 -5.54 -8.06
C ASN A 60 -3.99 -5.59 -6.75
N PHE A 61 -4.63 -6.07 -5.67
CA PHE A 61 -4.02 -6.37 -4.39
C PHE A 61 -3.49 -5.16 -3.58
N TYR A 62 -4.04 -3.97 -3.84
CA TYR A 62 -3.90 -2.81 -2.97
C TYR A 62 -5.04 -2.76 -1.96
N ARG A 63 -4.79 -2.18 -0.78
CA ARG A 63 -5.84 -1.99 0.23
C ARG A 63 -6.57 -0.68 -0.08
N PRO A 64 -7.84 -0.71 -0.55
CA PRO A 64 -8.57 0.50 -0.89
C PRO A 64 -8.89 1.33 0.37
N LEU A 65 -9.02 2.64 0.18
CA LEU A 65 -9.45 3.59 1.21
C LEU A 65 -10.97 3.56 1.41
N ASP A 66 -11.73 3.33 0.33
CA ASP A 66 -13.18 3.16 0.40
C ASP A 66 -13.51 1.97 1.31
N GLN A 67 -14.20 2.25 2.42
CA GLN A 67 -14.46 1.26 3.48
C GLN A 67 -15.46 0.19 3.05
N GLU A 68 -16.38 0.52 2.14
CA GLU A 68 -17.34 -0.46 1.60
C GLU A 68 -16.61 -1.43 0.68
N VAL A 69 -15.77 -0.92 -0.23
CA VAL A 69 -14.93 -1.76 -1.08
C VAL A 69 -13.94 -2.56 -0.25
N TYR A 70 -13.28 -1.97 0.74
CA TYR A 70 -12.35 -2.70 1.62
C TYR A 70 -13.03 -3.90 2.27
N ALA A 71 -14.21 -3.71 2.85
CA ALA A 71 -14.95 -4.76 3.56
C ALA A 71 -15.32 -5.95 2.65
N ASP A 72 -15.56 -5.71 1.36
CA ASP A 72 -15.89 -6.76 0.39
C ASP A 72 -14.73 -7.73 0.13
N TYR A 73 -13.48 -7.31 0.35
CA TYR A 73 -12.26 -8.09 0.10
C TYR A 73 -11.60 -8.63 1.38
N VAL A 74 -12.17 -8.37 2.57
CA VAL A 74 -11.68 -8.94 3.84
C VAL A 74 -11.90 -10.46 3.88
N SER A 75 -10.82 -11.19 4.14
CA SER A 75 -10.83 -12.64 4.26
C SER A 75 -11.65 -13.09 5.47
N THR A 76 -12.47 -14.13 5.28
CA THR A 76 -13.26 -14.74 6.36
C THR A 76 -12.59 -15.96 6.98
N ALA A 77 -11.48 -16.44 6.39
CA ALA A 77 -10.77 -17.62 6.85
C ALA A 77 -10.01 -17.38 8.17
N GLY A 78 -9.60 -16.14 8.45
CA GLY A 78 -8.81 -15.78 9.64
C GLY A 78 -7.39 -16.35 9.65
N GLU A 79 -6.95 -16.93 8.52
CA GLU A 79 -5.61 -17.48 8.38
C GLU A 79 -4.60 -16.38 8.08
N ARG A 80 -3.43 -16.47 8.72
CA ARG A 80 -2.31 -15.53 8.48
C ARG A 80 -1.32 -16.05 7.45
N VAL A 81 -1.46 -17.30 7.04
CA VAL A 81 -0.61 -17.95 6.04
C VAL A 81 -1.45 -18.20 4.82
N ILE A 82 -1.11 -17.56 3.70
CA ILE A 82 -1.83 -17.66 2.44
C ILE A 82 -0.95 -18.43 1.47
N THR A 83 -1.32 -19.66 1.16
CA THR A 83 -0.59 -20.54 0.23
C THR A 83 -1.15 -20.48 -1.20
N GLU A 84 -2.39 -20.01 -1.35
CA GLU A 84 -3.06 -19.82 -2.63
C GLU A 84 -3.99 -18.61 -2.58
N LEU A 85 -4.26 -18.00 -3.74
CA LEU A 85 -5.21 -16.90 -3.81
C LEU A 85 -6.64 -17.39 -3.54
N PRO A 86 -7.40 -16.73 -2.65
CA PRO A 86 -8.79 -17.07 -2.40
C PRO A 86 -9.63 -16.97 -3.68
N ALA A 87 -10.37 -18.04 -3.99
CA ALA A 87 -11.21 -18.10 -5.20
C ALA A 87 -12.37 -17.09 -5.20
N ASP A 88 -12.75 -16.58 -4.03
CA ASP A 88 -13.76 -15.53 -3.84
C ASP A 88 -13.18 -14.11 -3.90
N GLY A 89 -11.87 -13.97 -4.13
CA GLY A 89 -11.16 -12.70 -4.21
C GLY A 89 -10.89 -12.04 -2.85
N LYS A 90 -11.22 -12.69 -1.72
CA LYS A 90 -11.11 -12.09 -0.39
C LYS A 90 -9.77 -12.35 0.27
N TRP A 91 -8.76 -11.56 -0.09
CA TRP A 91 -7.37 -11.75 0.30
C TRP A 91 -6.91 -10.89 1.49
N ILE A 92 -7.70 -9.88 1.91
CA ILE A 92 -7.25 -8.93 2.92
C ILE A 92 -7.33 -9.56 4.31
N VAL A 93 -6.17 -9.74 4.94
CA VAL A 93 -6.06 -10.03 6.38
C VAL A 93 -6.00 -8.68 7.11
N ASP A 94 -7.01 -8.42 7.95
CA ASP A 94 -7.24 -7.15 8.65
C ASP A 94 -6.92 -7.20 10.15
N ASP A 95 -6.75 -8.39 10.72
CA ASP A 95 -6.22 -8.59 12.07
C ASP A 95 -4.71 -8.32 12.14
N ILE A 96 -4.31 -7.06 11.99
CA ILE A 96 -2.91 -6.61 12.05
C ILE A 96 -2.84 -5.34 12.90
N THR A 97 -1.92 -5.32 13.87
CA THR A 97 -1.58 -4.07 14.54
C THR A 97 -0.71 -3.23 13.61
N LEU A 98 -1.27 -2.16 13.05
CA LEU A 98 -0.56 -1.27 12.15
C LEU A 98 -0.02 -0.06 12.90
N THR A 99 1.28 0.20 12.74
CA THR A 99 1.89 1.48 13.09
C THR A 99 1.93 2.38 11.86
N ASP A 100 1.97 3.70 12.03
CA ASP A 100 2.06 4.66 10.94
C ASP A 100 3.31 5.53 11.08
N ILE A 101 3.50 6.47 10.15
CA ILE A 101 4.66 7.35 10.17
C ILE A 101 4.69 8.28 11.39
N ALA A 102 3.54 8.54 12.04
CA ALA A 102 3.49 9.38 13.24
C ALA A 102 4.18 8.71 14.43
N HIS A 103 4.20 7.38 14.49
CA HIS A 103 5.01 6.63 15.47
C HIS A 103 6.51 6.98 15.38
N PHE A 104 6.99 7.35 14.20
CA PHE A 104 8.38 7.74 13.94
C PHE A 104 8.61 9.26 13.97
N GLY A 105 7.60 10.07 14.31
CA GLY A 105 7.68 11.53 14.31
C GLY A 105 7.45 12.19 12.93
N GLY A 106 6.99 11.43 11.94
CA GLY A 106 6.77 11.91 10.58
C GLY A 106 7.93 11.60 9.63
N TRP A 107 7.69 11.76 8.32
CA TRP A 107 8.64 11.36 7.28
C TRP A 107 10.00 12.07 7.38
N SER A 108 10.03 13.35 7.75
CA SER A 108 11.29 14.10 7.91
C SER A 108 12.18 13.51 9.00
N GLU A 109 11.62 13.22 10.17
CA GLU A 109 12.34 12.64 11.31
C GLU A 109 12.77 11.20 11.02
N ALA A 110 11.87 10.39 10.47
CA ALA A 110 12.16 9.01 10.09
C ALA A 110 13.30 8.95 9.07
N SER A 111 13.24 9.75 8.01
CA SER A 111 14.27 9.82 6.97
C SER A 111 15.60 10.30 7.51
N ALA A 112 15.63 11.40 8.28
CA ALA A 112 16.87 11.93 8.83
C ALA A 112 17.57 10.95 9.78
N LYS A 113 16.80 10.23 10.62
CA LYS A 113 17.34 9.30 11.59
C LYS A 113 17.77 7.98 10.96
N HIS A 114 16.95 7.43 10.08
CA HIS A 114 17.12 6.04 9.61
C HIS A 114 17.79 5.93 8.25
N PHE A 115 17.57 6.88 7.33
CA PHE A 115 17.88 6.71 5.91
C PHE A 115 18.81 7.78 5.31
N ALA A 116 19.17 8.83 6.04
CA ALA A 116 20.20 9.77 5.62
C ALA A 116 21.59 9.12 5.67
N ASP A 117 22.55 9.64 4.89
CA ASP A 117 23.94 9.17 4.90
C ASP A 117 24.51 9.19 6.34
N GLY A 118 25.07 8.06 6.77
CA GLY A 118 25.54 7.83 8.15
C GLY A 118 24.41 7.55 9.14
N GLY A 119 23.20 7.29 8.66
CA GLY A 119 22.02 6.98 9.46
C GLY A 119 22.04 5.57 10.06
N VAL A 120 20.95 5.22 10.75
CA VAL A 120 20.84 3.91 11.42
C VAL A 120 20.93 2.75 10.42
N PHE A 121 20.38 2.90 9.21
CA PHE A 121 20.45 1.86 8.20
C PHE A 121 21.90 1.52 7.82
N ASP A 122 22.74 2.52 7.56
CA ASP A 122 24.15 2.33 7.19
C ASP A 122 24.91 1.60 8.30
N THR A 123 24.65 1.94 9.56
CA THR A 123 25.27 1.27 10.72
C THR A 123 24.92 -0.22 10.82
N ILE A 124 23.74 -0.61 10.33
CA ILE A 124 23.31 -2.01 10.30
C ILE A 124 23.89 -2.72 9.08
N TYR A 125 23.93 -2.04 7.93
CA TYR A 125 24.37 -2.61 6.65
C TYR A 125 25.88 -2.84 6.57
N GLU A 126 26.68 -1.97 7.20
CA GLU A 126 28.14 -2.03 7.18
C GLU A 126 28.74 -3.04 8.19
N GLN A 127 27.90 -3.74 8.95
CA GLN A 127 28.31 -4.87 9.81
C GLN A 127 28.43 -6.17 9.02
#